data_AF-A0A920V9M4-F1
#
_entry.id   AF-A0A920V9M4-F1
#
_cell.length_a   1.000
_cell.length_b   1.000
_cell.length_c   1.000
_cell.angle_alpha   90.00
_cell.angle_beta   90.00
_cell.angle_gamma   90.00
#
_symmetry.space_group_name_H-M   'P 1'
#
loop_
_entity.id
_entity.type
_entity.pdbx_description
1 polymer ?
#
loop_
_entity_poly.entity_id
_entity_poly.type
_entity_poly.pdbx_seq_one_letter_code
_entity_poly.pdbx_strand_id
1 'polypeptide(L)'
;MEPVGPEIEGGINKSALFDIDDATRVWKNRQLVGKDKIESGQEVQVNLTWGPFDSLATTDVWLDDESLAACREIQRQRHLRLIRSRFLPGWVDAVKNNDTGGGEVTVTLFGGMDPVLYKEIKQGKSPKVCDAANTLRTWSYHQEYSVLGNTVDWNETENPPLGSSGFQLRVKLPQMLEGFRPGRIVRLKGPWTYVLLPSDEWLASPEDFELSSKLRLP
;
A
#
# COMPACT_ATOMS: atom_id res chain seq x y z
N MET A 1 -7.33 -5.91 -18.51
CA MET A 1 -8.13 -5.02 -19.37
C MET A 1 -7.27 -3.81 -19.63
N GLU A 2 -7.01 -3.50 -20.90
CA GLU A 2 -6.56 -2.15 -21.26
C GLU A 2 -7.69 -1.18 -20.87
N PRO A 3 -7.40 0.00 -20.34
CA PRO A 3 -8.43 0.96 -20.00
C PRO A 3 -9.16 1.40 -21.27
N VAL A 4 -10.35 0.85 -21.51
CA VAL A 4 -11.24 1.24 -22.60
C VAL A 4 -12.20 2.30 -22.05
N GLY A 5 -11.79 3.56 -22.15
CA GLY A 5 -12.66 4.72 -22.05
C GLY A 5 -12.60 5.49 -23.36
N PRO A 6 -13.60 6.34 -23.68
CA PRO A 6 -13.45 7.27 -24.79
C PRO A 6 -12.17 8.09 -24.61
N GLU A 7 -11.37 8.24 -25.67
CA GLU A 7 -10.27 9.21 -25.68
C GLU A 7 -10.87 10.57 -25.32
N ILE A 8 -10.43 11.14 -24.21
CA ILE A 8 -10.79 12.51 -23.87
C ILE A 8 -10.18 13.38 -24.95
N GLU A 9 -11.03 14.06 -25.72
CA GLU A 9 -10.62 14.89 -26.84
C GLU A 9 -9.80 16.09 -26.30
N GLY A 10 -8.46 15.95 -26.33
CA GLY A 10 -7.54 16.93 -25.73
C GLY A 10 -6.90 16.52 -24.41
N GLY A 11 -6.40 15.29 -24.31
CA GLY A 11 -5.56 14.86 -23.17
C GLY A 11 -4.39 15.80 -22.84
N ILE A 12 -3.69 15.50 -21.75
CA ILE A 12 -2.60 16.31 -21.11
C ILE A 12 -1.46 16.72 -22.07
N ASN A 13 -1.40 16.16 -23.28
CA ASN A 13 -0.39 16.46 -24.30
C ASN A 13 -0.65 17.76 -25.11
N LYS A 14 -1.75 18.47 -24.86
CA LYS A 14 -1.98 19.81 -25.44
C LYS A 14 -1.69 20.89 -24.39
N SER A 15 -1.33 22.09 -24.84
CA SER A 15 -1.18 23.25 -23.95
C SER A 15 -2.48 23.45 -23.17
N ALA A 16 -2.42 23.22 -21.87
CA ALA A 16 -3.52 23.40 -20.93
C ALA A 16 -3.18 24.53 -19.97
N LEU A 17 -4.20 25.30 -19.58
CA LEU A 17 -4.09 26.29 -18.52
C LEU A 17 -4.51 25.64 -17.22
N PHE A 18 -3.68 25.76 -16.20
CA PHE A 18 -3.98 25.31 -14.85
C PHE A 18 -4.01 26.52 -13.92
N ASP A 19 -5.00 26.55 -13.03
CA ASP A 19 -5.12 27.61 -12.05
C ASP A 19 -4.09 27.43 -10.93
N ILE A 20 -3.41 28.53 -10.59
CA ILE A 20 -2.48 28.63 -9.45
C ILE A 20 -3.04 29.68 -8.48
N ASP A 21 -3.86 29.20 -7.55
CA ASP A 21 -4.52 29.99 -6.53
C ASP A 21 -3.65 30.13 -5.26
N ASP A 22 -4.10 30.91 -4.28
CA ASP A 22 -3.33 31.17 -3.04
C ASP A 22 -3.17 29.93 -2.15
N ALA A 23 -3.93 28.85 -2.42
CA ALA A 23 -3.77 27.57 -1.76
C ALA A 23 -2.67 26.70 -2.42
N THR A 24 -2.26 27.03 -3.65
CA THR A 24 -1.23 26.30 -4.37
C THR A 24 0.14 26.52 -3.73
N ARG A 25 0.79 25.43 -3.32
CA ARG A 25 2.10 25.46 -2.65
C ARG A 25 3.22 25.44 -3.67
N VAL A 26 4.04 26.48 -3.70
CA VAL A 26 5.21 26.56 -4.58
C VAL A 26 6.47 26.21 -3.77
N TRP A 27 7.25 25.25 -4.26
CA TRP A 27 8.42 24.73 -3.59
C TRP A 27 9.70 25.10 -4.33
N LYS A 28 10.66 25.67 -3.59
CA LYS A 28 12.02 25.92 -4.06
C LYS A 28 13.04 25.62 -2.97
N ASN A 29 14.14 24.92 -3.27
CA ASN A 29 15.20 24.58 -2.31
C ASN A 29 14.65 24.00 -0.98
N ARG A 30 13.67 23.09 -1.08
CA ARG A 30 12.98 22.45 0.06
C ARG A 30 12.19 23.42 0.96
N GLN A 31 11.84 24.60 0.47
CA GLN A 31 11.08 25.61 1.19
C GLN A 31 9.85 26.06 0.39
N LEU A 32 8.82 26.50 1.11
CA LEU A 32 7.67 27.16 0.51
C LEU A 32 8.06 28.58 0.11
N VAL A 33 7.82 28.93 -1.15
CA VAL A 33 8.07 30.24 -1.71
C VAL A 33 6.80 30.86 -2.28
N GLY A 34 6.85 32.17 -2.54
CA GLY A 34 5.76 32.86 -3.22
C GLY A 34 5.68 32.52 -4.70
N LYS A 35 4.51 32.73 -5.29
CA LYS A 35 4.25 32.52 -6.72
C LYS A 35 5.07 33.44 -7.62
N ASP A 36 5.56 34.55 -7.08
CA ASP A 36 6.47 35.48 -7.76
C ASP A 36 7.80 34.83 -8.16
N LYS A 37 8.11 33.65 -7.62
CA LYS A 37 9.30 32.87 -7.97
C LYS A 37 9.12 31.95 -9.19
N ILE A 38 7.92 31.89 -9.76
CA ILE A 38 7.67 31.16 -11.00
C ILE A 38 8.06 32.05 -12.18
N GLU A 39 9.11 31.66 -12.90
CA GLU A 39 9.58 32.39 -14.07
C GLU A 39 8.87 31.92 -15.35
N SER A 40 8.58 32.84 -16.26
CA SER A 40 7.94 32.49 -17.54
C SER A 40 8.87 31.62 -18.38
N GLY A 41 8.35 30.51 -18.92
CA GLY A 41 9.12 29.55 -19.71
C GLY A 41 9.96 28.57 -18.88
N GLN A 42 9.85 28.61 -17.55
CA GLN A 42 10.51 27.64 -16.67
C GLN A 42 9.82 26.28 -16.74
N GLU A 43 10.62 25.21 -16.83
CA GLU A 43 10.13 23.85 -16.68
C GLU A 43 9.90 23.54 -15.19
N VAL A 44 8.70 23.07 -14.85
CA VAL A 44 8.29 22.81 -13.47
C VAL A 44 7.53 21.48 -13.40
N GLN A 45 7.51 20.88 -12.22
CA GLN A 45 6.67 19.73 -11.93
C GLN A 45 5.46 20.15 -11.11
N VAL A 46 4.29 19.58 -11.40
CA VAL A 46 3.03 19.97 -10.75
C VAL A 46 2.29 18.76 -10.21
N ASN A 47 1.61 18.95 -9.09
CA ASN A 47 0.70 17.97 -8.53
C ASN A 47 -0.74 18.38 -8.81
N LEU A 48 -1.47 17.52 -9.51
CA LEU A 48 -2.84 17.75 -9.92
C LEU A 48 -3.79 16.92 -9.06
N THR A 49 -4.89 17.53 -8.64
CA THR A 49 -6.01 16.86 -7.97
C THR A 49 -7.31 17.18 -8.70
N TRP A 50 -8.38 16.46 -8.36
CA TRP A 50 -9.71 16.78 -8.86
C TRP A 50 -10.16 18.15 -8.36
N GLY A 51 -10.47 19.05 -9.30
CA GLY A 51 -11.06 20.36 -9.07
C GLY A 51 -12.58 20.35 -9.27
N PRO A 52 -13.26 21.45 -8.93
CA PRO A 52 -14.68 21.60 -9.25
C PRO A 52 -14.91 21.65 -10.77
N PHE A 53 -16.09 21.21 -11.23
CA PHE A 53 -16.54 21.31 -12.63
C PHE A 53 -15.61 20.67 -13.68
N ASP A 54 -15.29 19.38 -13.53
CA ASP A 54 -14.46 18.61 -14.47
C ASP A 54 -13.10 19.25 -14.79
N SER A 55 -12.57 20.05 -13.86
CA SER A 55 -11.26 20.69 -13.96
C SER A 55 -10.22 19.99 -13.09
N LEU A 56 -8.95 20.18 -13.41
CA LEU A 56 -7.84 19.78 -12.55
C LEU A 56 -7.36 20.99 -11.77
N ALA A 57 -7.22 20.83 -10.46
CA ALA A 57 -6.67 21.84 -9.57
C ALA A 57 -5.21 21.55 -9.26
N THR A 58 -4.36 22.58 -9.31
CA THR A 58 -2.94 22.48 -8.93
C THR A 58 -2.80 22.60 -7.43
N THR A 59 -2.13 21.64 -6.79
CA THR A 59 -1.95 21.64 -5.32
C THR A 59 -0.52 21.97 -4.89
N ASP A 60 0.46 21.50 -5.66
CA ASP A 60 1.88 21.73 -5.43
C ASP A 60 2.57 22.01 -6.78
N VAL A 61 3.52 22.94 -6.77
CA VAL A 61 4.42 23.25 -7.88
C VAL A 61 5.85 23.15 -7.37
N TRP A 62 6.68 22.35 -8.03
CA TRP A 62 8.10 22.21 -7.71
C TRP A 62 8.95 22.88 -8.79
N LEU A 63 9.77 23.84 -8.35
CA LEU A 63 10.64 24.63 -9.23
C LEU A 63 12.02 24.00 -9.44
N ASP A 64 12.37 23.00 -8.63
CA ASP A 64 13.66 22.32 -8.66
C ASP A 64 13.54 20.84 -8.24
N ASP A 65 14.51 20.05 -8.66
CA ASP A 65 14.58 18.61 -8.38
C ASP A 65 14.84 18.29 -6.90
N GLU A 66 15.48 19.18 -6.14
CA GLU A 66 15.80 18.95 -4.73
C GLU A 66 14.52 18.96 -3.88
N SER A 67 13.65 19.95 -4.10
CA SER A 67 12.33 20.06 -3.50
C SER A 67 11.47 18.85 -3.85
N LEU A 68 11.53 18.43 -5.11
CA LEU A 68 10.76 17.28 -5.57
C LEU A 68 11.27 15.97 -4.96
N ALA A 69 12.60 15.77 -4.89
CA ALA A 69 13.21 14.64 -4.20
C ALA A 69 12.86 14.61 -2.70
N ALA A 70 12.80 15.77 -2.04
CA ALA A 70 12.36 15.87 -0.66
C ALA A 70 10.89 15.41 -0.50
N CYS A 71 10.00 15.83 -1.38
CA CYS A 71 8.60 15.39 -1.37
C CYS A 71 8.46 13.90 -1.66
N ARG A 72 9.22 13.33 -2.61
CA ARG A 72 9.28 11.88 -2.87
C ARG A 72 9.68 11.12 -1.59
N GLU A 73 10.70 11.58 -0.88
CA GLU A 73 11.13 10.91 0.35
C GLU A 73 10.08 11.03 1.47
N ILE A 74 9.41 12.18 1.61
CA ILE A 74 8.30 12.33 2.58
C ILE A 74 7.15 11.36 2.27
N GLN A 75 6.75 11.23 0.99
CA GLN A 75 5.74 10.27 0.57
C GLN A 75 6.18 8.83 0.87
N ARG A 76 7.43 8.49 0.55
CA ARG A 76 8.02 7.18 0.85
C ARG A 76 8.00 6.87 2.35
N GLN A 77 8.39 7.82 3.20
CA GLN A 77 8.38 7.64 4.66
C GLN A 77 6.95 7.50 5.22
N ARG A 78 5.97 8.25 4.68
CA ARG A 78 4.56 8.08 5.03
C ARG A 78 4.06 6.69 4.66
N HIS A 79 4.38 6.21 3.46
CA HIS A 79 4.07 4.86 3.01
C HIS A 79 4.69 3.79 3.91
N LEU A 80 6.00 3.89 4.20
CA LEU A 80 6.69 2.97 5.10
C LEU A 80 6.02 2.94 6.48
N ARG A 81 5.68 4.10 7.05
CA ARG A 81 4.97 4.18 8.34
C ARG A 81 3.59 3.53 8.29
N LEU A 82 2.85 3.74 7.20
CA LEU A 82 1.52 3.15 7.00
C LEU A 82 1.60 1.63 6.99
N ILE A 83 2.49 1.04 6.18
CA ILE A 83 2.62 -0.41 6.06
C ILE A 83 3.21 -1.03 7.32
N ARG A 84 4.21 -0.41 7.96
CA ARG A 84 4.81 -0.94 9.19
C ARG A 84 3.81 -1.05 10.35
N SER A 85 2.85 -0.13 10.42
CA SER A 85 1.79 -0.17 11.44
C SER A 85 0.68 -1.16 11.11
N ARG A 86 0.39 -1.40 9.83
CA ARG A 86 -0.74 -2.22 9.35
C ARG A 86 -0.38 -3.64 8.96
N PHE A 87 0.91 -3.90 8.79
CA PHE A 87 1.53 -5.13 8.29
C PHE A 87 1.44 -5.29 6.77
N LEU A 88 2.39 -6.04 6.20
CA LEU A 88 2.49 -6.24 4.75
C LEU A 88 1.39 -7.20 4.27
N PRO A 89 0.51 -6.81 3.33
CA PRO A 89 -0.55 -7.68 2.84
C PRO A 89 -0.04 -8.71 1.82
N GLY A 90 -0.71 -9.85 1.77
CA GLY A 90 -0.52 -10.89 0.77
C GLY A 90 -1.75 -11.78 0.65
N TRP A 91 -1.85 -12.52 -0.45
CA TRP A 91 -2.89 -13.53 -0.63
C TRP A 91 -2.36 -14.91 -0.24
N VAL A 92 -3.25 -15.79 0.21
CA VAL A 92 -2.92 -17.20 0.43
C VAL A 92 -3.11 -17.99 -0.85
N ASP A 93 -2.02 -18.54 -1.38
CA ASP A 93 -2.04 -19.41 -2.56
C ASP A 93 -2.50 -20.82 -2.20
N ALA A 94 -1.90 -21.39 -1.15
CA ALA A 94 -2.08 -22.79 -0.79
C ALA A 94 -1.92 -23.01 0.71
N VAL A 95 -2.57 -24.05 1.21
CA VAL A 95 -2.52 -24.45 2.62
C VAL A 95 -2.31 -25.95 2.72
N LYS A 96 -1.39 -26.35 3.58
CA LYS A 96 -1.18 -27.74 3.97
C LYS A 96 -1.36 -27.87 5.49
N ASN A 97 -2.45 -28.48 5.91
CA ASN A 97 -2.68 -28.75 7.33
C ASN A 97 -1.89 -30.00 7.77
N ASN A 98 -1.46 -30.01 9.02
CA ASN A 98 -0.87 -31.20 9.64
C ASN A 98 -1.93 -31.94 10.47
N ASP A 99 -1.80 -33.25 10.59
CA ASP A 99 -2.74 -34.10 11.34
C ASP A 99 -2.79 -33.77 12.84
N THR A 100 -1.66 -33.33 13.41
CA THR A 100 -1.52 -33.00 14.84
C THR A 100 -1.74 -31.51 15.14
N GLY A 101 -2.32 -30.76 14.20
CA GLY A 101 -2.56 -29.32 14.33
C GLY A 101 -1.45 -28.44 13.73
N GLY A 102 -1.80 -27.19 13.45
CA GLY A 102 -0.98 -26.28 12.67
C GLY A 102 -0.90 -26.67 11.19
N GLY A 103 -0.03 -25.99 10.46
CA GLY A 103 0.11 -26.21 9.02
C GLY A 103 1.17 -25.33 8.39
N GLU A 104 1.24 -25.41 7.07
CA GLU A 104 2.06 -24.56 6.23
C GLU A 104 1.14 -23.77 5.29
N VAL A 105 1.36 -22.46 5.23
CA VAL A 105 0.65 -21.55 4.35
C VAL A 105 1.63 -21.00 3.34
N THR A 106 1.26 -21.03 2.07
CA THR A 106 1.98 -20.36 0.99
C THR A 106 1.32 -19.02 0.74
N VAL A 107 2.07 -17.93 0.89
CA VAL A 107 1.58 -16.56 0.76
C VAL A 107 2.38 -15.84 -0.30
N THR A 108 1.72 -15.14 -1.21
CA THR A 108 2.36 -14.18 -2.12
C THR A 108 2.04 -12.76 -1.68
N LEU A 109 3.07 -11.94 -1.52
CA LEU A 109 2.92 -10.56 -1.07
C LEU A 109 2.42 -9.66 -2.21
N PHE A 110 1.60 -8.67 -1.89
CA PHE A 110 1.09 -7.71 -2.88
C PHE A 110 2.19 -6.78 -3.37
N GLY A 111 2.12 -6.43 -4.65
CA GLY A 111 3.02 -5.49 -5.31
C GLY A 111 2.75 -4.03 -4.93
N GLY A 112 3.63 -3.13 -5.38
CA GLY A 112 3.50 -1.68 -5.16
C GLY A 112 4.02 -1.18 -3.80
N MET A 113 4.55 -2.06 -2.95
CA MET A 113 5.18 -1.66 -1.68
C MET A 113 6.66 -1.29 -1.86
N ASP A 114 7.20 -0.49 -0.93
CA ASP A 114 8.61 -0.12 -0.92
C ASP A 114 9.50 -1.37 -0.75
N PRO A 115 10.57 -1.54 -1.56
CA PRO A 115 11.45 -2.71 -1.50
C PRO A 115 12.05 -3.02 -0.13
N VAL A 116 12.24 -2.00 0.72
CA VAL A 116 12.75 -2.16 2.09
C VAL A 116 11.83 -3.04 2.92
N LEU A 117 10.51 -2.95 2.72
CA LEU A 117 9.54 -3.71 3.51
C LEU A 117 9.68 -5.22 3.27
N TYR A 118 9.87 -5.65 2.01
CA TYR A 118 10.08 -7.08 1.70
C TYR A 118 11.41 -7.58 2.28
N LYS A 119 12.46 -6.75 2.21
CA LYS A 119 13.78 -7.07 2.81
C LYS A 119 13.68 -7.26 4.32
N GLU A 120 12.94 -6.38 5.02
CA GLU A 120 12.72 -6.47 6.46
C GLU A 120 11.96 -7.75 6.86
N ILE A 121 10.94 -8.16 6.09
CA ILE A 121 10.25 -9.45 6.30
C ILE A 121 11.20 -10.63 6.10
N LYS A 122 11.93 -10.64 4.98
CA LYS A 122 12.87 -11.73 4.64
C LYS A 122 13.93 -11.93 5.72
N GLN A 123 14.43 -10.85 6.31
CA GLN A 123 15.41 -10.87 7.40
C GLN A 123 14.82 -11.39 8.72
N GLY A 124 13.54 -11.08 9.00
CA GLY A 124 12.90 -11.42 10.28
C GLY A 124 12.70 -12.91 10.52
N LYS A 125 12.58 -13.73 9.46
CA LYS A 125 12.34 -15.20 9.45
C LYS A 125 11.10 -15.72 10.20
N SER A 126 10.62 -15.05 11.24
CA SER A 126 9.46 -15.45 12.03
C SER A 126 8.37 -14.36 12.01
N PRO A 127 7.70 -14.16 10.86
CA PRO A 127 6.64 -13.15 10.76
C PRO A 127 5.43 -13.56 11.61
N LYS A 128 4.72 -12.57 12.17
CA LYS A 128 3.38 -12.83 12.69
C LYS A 128 2.36 -12.65 11.57
N VAL A 129 1.45 -13.59 11.41
CA VAL A 129 0.43 -13.60 10.35
C VAL A 129 -0.93 -13.33 10.96
N CYS A 130 -1.65 -12.33 10.47
CA CYS A 130 -3.05 -12.08 10.83
C CYS A 130 -3.97 -12.15 9.61
N ASP A 131 -5.22 -12.51 9.87
CA ASP A 131 -6.32 -12.48 8.89
C ASP A 131 -6.71 -11.04 8.55
N ALA A 132 -6.99 -10.78 7.28
CA ALA A 132 -7.51 -9.53 6.78
C ALA A 132 -8.66 -9.74 5.78
N ALA A 133 -9.65 -8.87 5.86
CA ALA A 133 -10.73 -8.83 4.89
C ALA A 133 -10.28 -8.26 3.53
N ASN A 134 -11.17 -8.30 2.53
CA ASN A 134 -10.92 -7.76 1.19
C ASN A 134 -10.55 -6.27 1.20
N THR A 135 -11.08 -5.50 2.17
CA THR A 135 -10.73 -4.08 2.37
C THR A 135 -9.38 -3.89 3.07
N LEU A 136 -8.60 -4.97 3.23
CA LEU A 136 -7.38 -5.07 4.03
C LEU A 136 -7.56 -4.76 5.53
N ARG A 137 -8.80 -4.59 6.01
CA ARG A 137 -9.04 -4.37 7.44
C ARG A 137 -8.80 -5.66 8.21
N THR A 138 -8.24 -5.54 9.40
CA THR A 138 -7.98 -6.65 10.31
C THR A 138 -8.92 -6.55 11.50
N TRP A 139 -9.11 -7.66 12.22
CA TRP A 139 -9.73 -7.62 13.55
C TRP A 139 -9.01 -6.62 14.47
N SER A 140 -9.75 -6.05 15.43
CA SER A 140 -9.20 -5.18 16.47
C SER A 140 -7.96 -5.82 17.13
N TYR A 141 -7.00 -5.05 17.64
CA TYR A 141 -5.79 -5.62 18.24
C TYR A 141 -5.06 -6.66 17.36
N HIS A 142 -4.98 -6.40 16.05
CA HIS A 142 -4.45 -7.30 15.03
C HIS A 142 -3.09 -7.97 15.35
N GLN A 143 -2.22 -7.34 16.15
CA GLN A 143 -0.99 -7.96 16.60
C GLN A 143 -1.21 -9.06 17.65
N GLU A 144 -2.19 -8.92 18.52
CA GLU A 144 -2.53 -9.89 19.56
C GLU A 144 -3.23 -11.11 18.97
N TYR A 145 -4.07 -10.90 17.95
CA TYR A 145 -4.69 -11.99 17.19
C TYR A 145 -3.82 -12.55 16.06
N SER A 146 -2.58 -12.09 15.93
CA SER A 146 -1.64 -12.62 14.93
C SER A 146 -0.95 -13.89 15.43
N VAL A 147 -0.83 -14.87 14.55
CA VAL A 147 -0.16 -16.15 14.83
C VAL A 147 1.31 -16.02 14.46
N LEU A 148 2.19 -16.32 15.41
CA LEU A 148 3.63 -16.35 15.14
C LEU A 148 3.96 -17.55 14.25
N GLY A 149 4.52 -17.27 13.07
CA GLY A 149 4.96 -18.27 12.11
C GLY A 149 6.48 -18.35 11.99
N ASN A 150 6.94 -19.39 11.28
CA ASN A 150 8.33 -19.56 10.89
C ASN A 150 8.41 -19.71 9.37
N THR A 151 9.18 -18.86 8.71
CA THR A 151 9.41 -18.90 7.27
C THR A 151 10.29 -20.10 6.95
N VAL A 152 9.74 -21.02 6.16
CA VAL A 152 10.40 -22.23 5.68
C VAL A 152 11.11 -21.95 4.36
N ASP A 153 10.44 -21.21 3.47
CA ASP A 153 10.90 -20.99 2.11
C ASP A 153 10.58 -19.57 1.64
N TRP A 154 11.42 -19.04 0.76
CA TRP A 154 11.29 -17.71 0.16
C TRP A 154 11.67 -17.79 -1.32
N ASN A 155 10.66 -17.67 -2.17
CA ASN A 155 10.79 -17.74 -3.62
C ASN A 155 10.59 -16.36 -4.24
N GLU A 156 11.44 -16.03 -5.19
CA GLU A 156 11.41 -14.78 -5.95
C GLU A 156 11.14 -15.12 -7.41
N THR A 157 10.13 -14.47 -7.99
CA THR A 157 9.77 -14.64 -9.39
C THR A 157 10.18 -13.41 -10.17
N GLU A 158 10.93 -13.61 -11.26
CA GLU A 158 11.25 -12.55 -12.21
C GLU A 158 9.99 -12.19 -13.02
N ASN A 159 9.68 -10.89 -13.13
CA ASN A 159 8.51 -10.36 -13.83
C ASN A 159 7.16 -10.90 -13.33
N PRO A 160 6.76 -10.56 -12.10
CA PRO A 160 5.48 -10.98 -11.55
C PRO A 160 4.29 -10.35 -12.31
N PRO A 161 3.11 -11.00 -12.28
CA PRO A 161 1.89 -10.42 -12.83
C PRO A 161 1.50 -9.14 -12.09
N LEU A 162 0.70 -8.29 -12.75
CA LEU A 162 0.22 -7.03 -12.16
C LEU A 162 -0.44 -7.27 -10.80
N GLY A 163 -0.06 -6.46 -9.80
CA GLY A 163 -0.55 -6.57 -8.43
C GLY A 163 0.21 -7.57 -7.54
N SER A 164 1.07 -8.42 -8.10
CA SER A 164 1.97 -9.28 -7.34
C SER A 164 3.34 -8.62 -7.16
N SER A 165 3.97 -8.84 -6.00
CA SER A 165 5.34 -8.41 -5.76
C SER A 165 6.39 -9.40 -6.32
N GLY A 166 5.98 -10.61 -6.69
CA GLY A 166 6.89 -11.70 -7.05
C GLY A 166 7.56 -12.38 -5.86
N PHE A 167 7.29 -11.93 -4.63
CA PHE A 167 7.76 -12.58 -3.40
C PHE A 167 6.70 -13.54 -2.88
N GLN A 168 7.02 -14.83 -2.94
CA GLN A 168 6.22 -15.90 -2.35
C GLN A 168 6.98 -16.52 -1.18
N LEU A 169 6.30 -16.76 -0.07
CA LEU A 169 6.88 -17.36 1.10
C LEU A 169 6.03 -18.49 1.64
N ARG A 170 6.69 -19.52 2.18
CA ARG A 170 6.04 -20.62 2.88
C ARG A 170 6.24 -20.44 4.38
N VAL A 171 5.15 -20.27 5.11
CA VAL A 171 5.18 -20.02 6.56
C VAL A 171 4.56 -21.19 7.28
N LYS A 172 5.31 -21.80 8.18
CA LYS A 172 4.81 -22.81 9.12
C LYS A 172 4.15 -22.10 10.30
N LEU A 173 2.89 -22.42 10.56
CA LEU A 173 2.08 -21.84 11.63
C LEU A 173 1.66 -22.93 12.62
N PRO A 174 1.75 -22.68 13.93
CA PRO A 174 1.26 -23.61 14.96
C PRO A 174 -0.27 -23.66 15.03
N GLN A 175 -0.95 -22.59 14.59
CA GLN A 175 -2.40 -22.45 14.63
C GLN A 175 -2.91 -22.05 13.25
N MET A 176 -3.92 -22.76 12.76
CA MET A 176 -4.55 -22.50 11.47
C MET A 176 -5.91 -21.84 11.70
N LEU A 177 -6.05 -20.59 11.27
CA LEU A 177 -7.29 -19.82 11.36
C LEU A 177 -8.12 -19.96 10.07
N GLU A 178 -9.42 -19.66 10.15
CA GLU A 178 -10.30 -19.67 8.97
C GLU A 178 -9.84 -18.67 7.90
N GLY A 179 -9.31 -17.53 8.32
CA GLY A 179 -8.72 -16.51 7.45
C GLY A 179 -7.48 -16.95 6.67
N PHE A 180 -6.90 -18.11 6.98
CA PHE A 180 -5.72 -18.61 6.26
C PHE A 180 -6.08 -19.54 5.11
N ARG A 181 -7.35 -19.68 4.71
CA ARG A 181 -7.75 -20.52 3.58
C ARG A 181 -7.24 -19.97 2.24
N PRO A 182 -7.02 -20.83 1.22
CA PRO A 182 -6.67 -20.38 -0.12
C PRO A 182 -7.62 -19.32 -0.66
N GLY A 183 -7.07 -18.28 -1.29
CA GLY A 183 -7.81 -17.12 -1.79
C GLY A 183 -8.16 -16.04 -0.77
N ARG A 184 -7.85 -16.25 0.52
CA ARG A 184 -7.99 -15.20 1.56
C ARG A 184 -6.79 -14.28 1.59
N ILE A 185 -6.98 -13.11 2.20
CA ILE A 185 -5.92 -12.11 2.41
C ILE A 185 -5.40 -12.24 3.82
N VAL A 186 -4.09 -12.16 3.96
CA VAL A 186 -3.41 -12.10 5.24
C VAL A 186 -2.50 -10.89 5.29
N ARG A 187 -2.12 -10.46 6.49
CA ARG A 187 -1.05 -9.50 6.68
C ARG A 187 0.07 -10.04 7.55
N LEU A 188 1.29 -9.71 7.16
CA LEU A 188 2.53 -10.22 7.73
C LEU A 188 3.28 -9.11 8.46
N LYS A 189 3.45 -9.32 9.75
CA LYS A 189 4.23 -8.45 10.61
C LYS A 189 5.72 -8.74 10.46
N GLY A 190 6.49 -7.70 10.14
CA GLY A 190 7.95 -7.70 10.23
C GLY A 190 8.51 -7.32 11.60
N PRO A 191 9.79 -6.94 11.69
CA PRO A 191 10.45 -6.55 12.93
C PRO A 191 10.05 -5.12 13.40
N TRP A 192 8.79 -4.73 13.20
CA TRP A 192 8.31 -3.37 13.44
C TRP A 192 7.66 -3.23 14.81
N THR A 193 7.71 -2.00 15.34
CA THR A 193 7.06 -1.61 16.59
C THR A 193 5.54 -1.78 16.47
N TYR A 194 4.93 -2.26 17.54
CA TYR A 194 3.49 -2.35 17.63
C TYR A 194 2.86 -0.96 17.64
N VAL A 195 1.87 -0.75 16.79
CA VAL A 195 1.03 0.45 16.80
C VAL A 195 -0.42 0.01 16.79
N LEU A 196 -1.20 0.55 17.72
CA LEU A 196 -2.64 0.38 17.74
C LEU A 196 -3.23 1.18 16.57
N LEU A 197 -3.96 0.53 15.65
CA LEU A 197 -4.59 1.26 14.53
C LEU A 197 -5.78 2.10 15.04
N PRO A 198 -6.21 3.12 14.29
CA PRO A 198 -7.46 3.82 14.59
C PRO A 198 -8.65 2.87 14.62
N SER A 199 -9.66 3.17 15.44
CA SER A 199 -10.90 2.39 15.55
C SER A 199 -11.61 2.16 14.22
N ASP A 200 -11.55 3.16 13.34
CA ASP A 200 -12.24 3.15 12.04
C ASP A 200 -11.63 2.13 11.05
N GLU A 201 -10.42 1.64 11.34
CA GLU A 201 -9.72 0.66 10.51
C GLU A 201 -9.86 -0.78 11.02
N TRP A 202 -10.53 -1.00 12.16
CA TRP A 202 -10.74 -2.32 12.72
C TRP A 202 -12.04 -2.94 12.29
N LEU A 203 -12.03 -4.27 12.26
CA LEU A 203 -13.25 -5.07 12.33
C LEU A 203 -13.52 -5.34 13.81
N ALA A 204 -14.65 -4.84 14.32
CA ALA A 204 -15.04 -4.97 15.72
C ALA A 204 -16.23 -5.92 15.90
N SER A 205 -17.05 -6.11 14.85
CA SER A 205 -18.21 -7.00 14.86
C SER A 205 -18.20 -8.00 13.70
N PRO A 206 -18.89 -9.15 13.83
CA PRO A 206 -19.12 -10.06 12.72
C PRO A 206 -19.86 -9.41 11.53
N GLU A 207 -20.77 -8.46 11.80
CA GLU A 207 -21.49 -7.72 10.77
C GLU A 207 -20.54 -6.87 9.90
N ASP A 208 -19.56 -6.20 10.54
CA ASP A 208 -18.51 -5.45 9.84
C ASP A 208 -17.65 -6.37 8.97
N PHE A 209 -17.32 -7.55 9.50
CA PHE A 209 -16.57 -8.57 8.76
C PHE A 209 -17.35 -9.02 7.52
N GLU A 210 -18.63 -9.34 7.67
CA GLU A 210 -19.48 -9.70 6.54
C GLU A 210 -19.56 -8.61 5.48
N LEU A 211 -19.79 -7.35 5.89
CA LEU A 211 -19.84 -6.21 4.99
C LEU A 211 -18.51 -6.05 4.23
N SER A 212 -17.40 -6.14 4.95
CA SER A 212 -16.05 -6.04 4.38
C SER A 212 -15.72 -7.18 3.41
N SER A 213 -16.29 -8.37 3.62
CA SER A 213 -16.09 -9.53 2.77
C SER A 213 -16.94 -9.51 1.48
N LYS A 214 -18.10 -8.84 1.52
CA LYS A 214 -19.03 -8.70 0.38
C LYS A 214 -18.59 -7.60 -0.60
N LEU A 215 -17.77 -6.66 -0.15
CA LEU A 215 -17.13 -5.66 -1.02
C LEU A 215 -16.26 -6.37 -2.07
N ARG A 216 -16.72 -6.34 -3.32
CA ARG A 216 -15.91 -6.69 -4.47
C ARG A 216 -14.97 -5.51 -4.73
N LEU A 217 -13.68 -5.77 -4.69
CA LEU A 217 -12.70 -4.82 -5.20
C LEU A 217 -13.00 -4.63 -6.71
N PRO A 218 -13.08 -3.39 -7.21
CA PRO A 218 -13.30 -3.10 -8.63
C PRO A 218 -12.18 -3.66 -9.52
#